data_AF-A0A9W7ALT2-F1
#
_entry.id   AF-A0A9W7ALT2-F1
#
_cell.length_a   1.000
_cell.length_b   1.000
_cell.length_c   1.000
_cell.angle_alpha   90.00
_cell.angle_beta   90.00
_cell.angle_gamma   90.00
#
_symmetry.space_group_name_H-M   'P 1'
#
loop_
_entity.id
_entity.type
_entity.pdbx_description
1 polymer ?
#
loop_
_entity_poly.entity_id
_entity_poly.type
_entity_poly.pdbx_seq_one_letter_code
_entity_poly.pdbx_strand_id
1 'polypeptide(L)'
;MSMINGMLGYMIAHKDWLLLGCFSVDAINTMISFPLIMWNGPKWVLKSTEPDAKEKIEDAQEAKKVVDLSDTERKSFEVLWEIFGICYEGYFGFTISTLICLFQVPETRPIFAYSLFALYLYKAKAFFTTFKTDNKQGKTKLMTILYFYWPCYGGYCLLHLIEKYLS
;
A
#
# COMPACT_ATOMS: atom_id res chain seq x y z
N MET A 1 7.11 36.15 -16.51
CA MET A 1 7.07 34.94 -15.67
C MET A 1 8.13 33.97 -16.19
N SER A 2 9.03 33.46 -15.34
CA SER A 2 10.03 32.48 -15.79
C SER A 2 9.32 31.17 -16.17
N MET A 3 9.91 30.38 -17.07
CA MET A 3 9.41 29.04 -17.45
C MET A 3 9.17 28.15 -16.22
N ILE A 4 10.03 28.28 -15.20
CA ILE A 4 9.94 27.55 -13.93
C ILE A 4 8.67 27.92 -13.16
N ASN A 5 8.32 29.21 -13.09
CA ASN A 5 7.09 29.65 -12.41
C ASN A 5 5.83 29.16 -13.13
N GLY A 6 5.88 29.08 -14.48
CA GLY A 6 4.80 28.52 -15.28
C GLY A 6 4.60 27.02 -15.05
N MET A 7 5.70 26.25 -15.02
CA MET A 7 5.65 24.81 -14.73
C MET A 7 5.13 24.53 -13.32
N LEU A 8 5.60 25.28 -12.32
CA LEU A 8 5.14 25.11 -10.93
C LEU A 8 3.65 25.43 -10.80
N GLY A 9 3.18 26.51 -11.43
CA GLY A 9 1.75 26.86 -11.46
C GLY A 9 0.89 25.76 -12.09
N TYR A 10 1.35 25.18 -13.22
CA TYR A 10 0.67 24.05 -13.84
C TYR A 10 0.59 22.83 -12.90
N MET A 11 1.69 22.49 -12.24
CA MET A 11 1.72 21.36 -11.30
C MET A 11 0.80 21.57 -10.10
N ILE A 12 0.77 22.77 -9.51
CA ILE A 12 -0.11 23.09 -8.38
C ILE A 12 -1.60 22.98 -8.79
N ALA A 13 -1.95 23.49 -9.98
CA ALA A 13 -3.31 23.43 -10.50
C ALA A 13 -3.78 21.99 -10.77
N HIS A 14 -2.87 21.06 -11.05
CA HIS A 14 -3.18 19.67 -11.42
C HIS A 14 -2.74 18.64 -10.37
N LYS A 15 -2.29 19.07 -9.19
CA LYS A 15 -1.74 18.19 -8.15
C LYS A 15 -2.70 17.07 -7.74
N ASP A 16 -4.01 17.33 -7.76
CA ASP A 16 -5.05 16.37 -7.36
C ASP A 16 -5.06 15.10 -8.23
N TRP A 17 -4.58 15.19 -9.48
CA TRP A 17 -4.43 14.03 -10.36
C TRP A 17 -3.44 13.01 -9.82
N LEU A 18 -2.44 13.44 -9.06
CA LEU A 18 -1.49 12.52 -8.39
C LEU A 18 -2.21 11.63 -7.38
N LEU A 19 -3.16 12.19 -6.64
CA LEU A 19 -3.94 11.48 -5.64
C LEU A 19 -5.02 10.60 -6.30
N LEU A 20 -5.83 11.19 -7.18
CA LEU A 20 -6.95 10.53 -7.84
C LEU A 20 -6.47 9.40 -8.76
N GLY A 21 -5.38 9.60 -9.50
CA GLY A 21 -4.78 8.57 -10.34
C GLY A 21 -4.31 7.37 -9.51
N CYS A 22 -3.62 7.63 -8.39
CA CYS A 22 -3.16 6.58 -7.50
C CYS A 22 -4.33 5.75 -6.92
N PHE A 23 -5.35 6.43 -6.38
CA PHE A 23 -6.53 5.77 -5.84
C PHE A 23 -7.36 5.04 -6.90
N SER A 24 -7.38 5.54 -8.14
CA SER A 24 -8.07 4.86 -9.24
C SER A 24 -7.39 3.55 -9.59
N VAL A 25 -6.06 3.50 -9.61
CA VAL A 25 -5.30 2.26 -9.82
C VAL A 25 -5.58 1.26 -8.69
N ASP A 26 -5.56 1.71 -7.44
CA ASP A 26 -5.89 0.86 -6.30
C ASP A 26 -7.34 0.36 -6.35
N ALA A 27 -8.30 1.22 -6.76
CA ALA A 27 -9.69 0.84 -6.94
C ALA A 27 -9.88 -0.20 -8.05
N ILE A 28 -9.23 -0.03 -9.20
CA ILE A 28 -9.25 -1.00 -10.31
C ILE A 28 -8.67 -2.33 -9.85
N ASN A 29 -7.51 -2.31 -9.18
CA ASN A 29 -6.90 -3.51 -8.63
C ASN A 29 -7.88 -4.24 -7.70
N THR A 30 -8.53 -3.49 -6.81
CA THR A 30 -9.51 -4.05 -5.85
C THR A 30 -10.76 -4.59 -6.56
N MET A 31 -11.26 -3.91 -7.60
CA MET A 31 -12.41 -4.38 -8.39
C MET A 31 -12.13 -5.66 -9.18
N ILE A 32 -10.86 -5.96 -9.48
CA ILE A 32 -10.46 -7.18 -10.17
C ILE A 32 -10.15 -8.28 -9.17
N SER A 33 -9.35 -7.98 -8.13
CA SER A 33 -8.88 -8.97 -7.17
C SER A 33 -10.01 -9.50 -6.29
N PHE A 34 -10.95 -8.63 -5.86
CA PHE A 34 -12.03 -9.01 -4.97
C PHE A 34 -12.99 -10.05 -5.58
N PRO A 35 -13.54 -9.89 -6.80
CA PRO A 35 -14.35 -10.93 -7.43
C PRO A 35 -13.58 -12.24 -7.65
N LEU A 36 -12.29 -12.15 -8.00
CA LEU A 36 -11.45 -13.33 -8.19
C LEU A 36 -11.27 -14.12 -6.88
N ILE A 37 -11.11 -13.44 -5.75
CA ILE A 37 -11.00 -14.06 -4.43
C ILE A 37 -12.35 -14.62 -3.98
N MET A 38 -13.45 -13.88 -4.19
CA MET A 38 -14.80 -14.36 -3.87
C MET A 38 -15.17 -15.61 -4.68
N TRP A 39 -14.81 -15.66 -5.96
CA TRP A 39 -15.15 -16.78 -6.85
C TRP A 39 -14.28 -18.01 -6.62
N ASN A 40 -12.96 -17.82 -6.45
CA ASN A 40 -12.01 -18.93 -6.33
C ASN A 40 -11.73 -19.32 -4.86
N GLY A 41 -12.24 -18.53 -3.92
CA GLY A 41 -12.02 -18.67 -2.48
C GLY A 41 -10.60 -18.25 -2.05
N PRO A 42 -10.36 -18.08 -0.73
CA PRO A 42 -9.06 -17.69 -0.20
C PRO A 42 -7.96 -18.72 -0.51
N LYS A 43 -8.34 -19.98 -0.80
CA LYS A 43 -7.42 -21.06 -1.20
C LYS A 43 -6.76 -20.82 -2.56
N TRP A 44 -7.32 -19.98 -3.42
CA TRP A 44 -6.73 -19.67 -4.72
C TRP A 44 -5.49 -18.78 -4.60
N VAL A 45 -5.54 -17.77 -3.73
CA VAL A 45 -4.36 -16.94 -3.41
C VAL A 45 -3.27 -17.79 -2.75
N LEU A 46 -3.67 -18.72 -1.87
CA LEU A 46 -2.75 -19.65 -1.22
C LEU A 46 -2.11 -20.69 -2.16
N LYS A 47 -2.60 -20.84 -3.41
CA LYS A 47 -1.97 -21.73 -4.41
C LYS A 47 -0.80 -21.07 -5.14
N SER A 48 -0.76 -19.73 -5.21
CA SER A 48 0.39 -18.99 -5.72
C SER A 48 1.50 -18.82 -4.68
N THR A 49 1.18 -19.03 -3.41
CA THR A 49 2.13 -19.02 -2.30
C THR A 49 2.70 -20.44 -2.11
N GLU A 50 4.01 -20.57 -1.88
CA GLU A 50 4.72 -21.86 -1.87
C GLU A 50 4.03 -22.90 -0.97
N PRO A 51 3.72 -24.12 -1.48
CA PRO A 51 3.04 -25.17 -0.70
C PRO A 51 3.86 -25.67 0.50
N ASP A 52 5.16 -25.40 0.54
CA ASP A 52 6.07 -25.72 1.65
C ASP A 52 6.03 -24.69 2.80
N ALA A 53 5.20 -23.64 2.71
CA ALA A 53 4.94 -22.70 3.80
C ALA A 53 4.04 -23.29 4.90
N LYS A 54 3.49 -24.50 4.70
CA LYS A 54 2.94 -25.29 5.80
C LYS A 54 4.11 -25.76 6.66
N GLU A 55 4.31 -25.11 7.79
CA GLU A 55 5.09 -25.68 8.88
C GLU A 55 4.60 -27.12 9.06
N LYS A 56 5.47 -28.08 8.74
CA LYS A 56 5.31 -29.44 9.24
C LYS A 56 5.21 -29.27 10.75
N ILE A 57 4.05 -29.59 11.31
CA ILE A 57 3.91 -29.84 12.74
C ILE A 57 4.64 -31.16 12.98
N GLU A 58 5.96 -31.14 12.91
CA GLU A 58 6.79 -32.18 13.48
C GLU A 58 6.83 -31.88 14.98
N ASP A 59 6.18 -32.77 15.71
CA ASP A 59 6.22 -32.99 17.14
C ASP A 59 5.40 -32.05 18.05
N ALA A 60 4.19 -32.55 18.32
CA ALA A 60 3.25 -32.13 19.36
C ALA A 60 3.78 -32.22 20.82
N GLN A 61 5.09 -32.09 21.06
CA GLN A 61 5.70 -32.12 22.39
C GLN A 61 6.38 -30.82 22.82
N GLU A 62 6.65 -29.87 21.93
CA GLU A 62 7.30 -28.58 22.29
C GLU A 62 6.36 -27.36 22.36
N ALA A 63 5.04 -27.56 22.42
CA ALA A 63 4.03 -26.49 22.49
C ALA A 63 4.03 -25.63 23.78
N LYS A 64 5.09 -25.68 24.59
CA LYS A 64 5.25 -24.91 25.85
C LYS A 64 6.50 -24.03 25.90
N LYS A 65 7.23 -23.85 24.80
CA LYS A 65 8.17 -22.72 24.71
C LYS A 65 7.39 -21.52 24.19
N VAL A 66 7.38 -20.46 25.00
CA VAL A 66 6.87 -19.14 24.64
C VAL A 66 7.42 -18.82 23.24
N VAL A 67 6.53 -18.80 22.26
CA VAL A 67 6.85 -18.54 20.86
C VAL A 67 7.45 -17.15 20.81
N ASP A 68 8.71 -17.07 20.39
CA ASP A 68 9.43 -15.81 20.24
C ASP A 68 8.71 -14.93 19.21
N LEU A 69 8.04 -13.88 19.67
CA LEU A 69 7.19 -13.00 18.86
C LEU A 69 8.01 -12.05 17.96
N SER A 70 9.35 -12.07 18.03
CA SER A 70 10.21 -11.34 17.11
C SER A 70 10.42 -12.03 15.76
N ASP A 71 9.87 -13.22 15.57
CA ASP A 71 10.08 -14.06 14.38
C ASP A 71 9.14 -13.67 13.22
N THR A 72 9.22 -12.41 12.78
CA THR A 72 8.50 -11.87 11.61
C THR A 72 9.02 -12.42 10.27
N GLU A 73 10.05 -13.26 10.29
CA GLU A 73 10.62 -13.92 9.12
C GLU A 73 9.93 -15.25 8.75
N ARG A 74 8.94 -15.69 9.53
CA ARG A 74 8.22 -16.94 9.22
C ARG A 74 7.42 -16.81 7.93
N LYS A 75 7.53 -17.82 7.05
CA LYS A 75 6.70 -17.93 5.82
C LYS A 75 5.19 -17.90 6.12
N SER A 76 4.77 -18.39 7.28
CA SER A 76 3.40 -18.30 7.78
C SER A 76 2.96 -16.85 8.05
N PHE A 77 3.88 -15.97 8.44
CA PHE A 77 3.68 -14.52 8.56
C PHE A 77 3.59 -13.81 7.19
N GLU A 78 4.37 -14.24 6.19
CA GLU A 78 4.22 -13.74 4.80
C GLU A 78 2.86 -14.15 4.21
N VAL A 79 2.41 -15.39 4.46
CA VAL A 79 1.07 -15.87 4.09
C VAL A 79 -0.01 -15.12 4.87
N LEU A 80 0.15 -14.90 6.17
CA LEU A 80 -0.76 -14.05 6.96
C LEU A 80 -0.78 -12.62 6.44
N TRP A 81 0.34 -12.07 5.96
CA TRP A 81 0.40 -10.75 5.34
C TRP A 81 -0.29 -10.70 3.97
N GLU A 82 -0.20 -11.77 3.16
CA GLU A 82 -1.01 -11.92 1.94
C GLU A 82 -2.49 -12.07 2.29
N ILE A 83 -2.85 -12.88 3.29
CA ILE A 83 -4.22 -13.00 3.82
C ILE A 83 -4.69 -11.68 4.44
N PHE A 84 -3.84 -10.89 5.08
CA PHE A 84 -4.17 -9.55 5.56
C PHE A 84 -4.24 -8.55 4.40
N GLY A 85 -3.54 -8.78 3.29
CA GLY A 85 -3.79 -8.15 2.00
C GLY A 85 -5.15 -8.52 1.42
N ILE A 86 -5.63 -9.74 1.68
CA ILE A 86 -7.00 -10.19 1.38
C ILE A 86 -8.01 -9.59 2.37
N CYS A 87 -7.68 -9.42 3.66
CA CYS A 87 -8.51 -8.65 4.61
C CYS A 87 -8.47 -7.15 4.29
N TYR A 88 -7.41 -6.67 3.62
CA TYR A 88 -7.37 -5.38 2.95
C TYR A 88 -8.39 -5.32 1.83
N GLU A 89 -8.98 -6.42 1.34
CA GLU A 89 -10.16 -6.38 0.45
C GLU A 89 -11.49 -6.17 1.18
N GLY A 90 -11.48 -6.16 2.52
CA GLY A 90 -12.44 -5.35 3.28
C GLY A 90 -12.38 -3.86 2.90
N TYR A 91 -11.28 -3.41 2.25
CA TYR A 91 -11.21 -2.14 1.55
C TYR A 91 -11.95 -2.10 0.21
N PHE A 92 -12.60 -3.14 -0.32
CA PHE A 92 -13.43 -2.92 -1.53
C PHE A 92 -14.44 -1.79 -1.28
N GLY A 93 -15.12 -1.85 -0.13
CA GLY A 93 -15.95 -0.76 0.36
C GLY A 93 -15.14 0.50 0.62
N PHE A 94 -14.01 0.42 1.34
CA PHE A 94 -13.20 1.58 1.71
C PHE A 94 -12.55 2.28 0.51
N THR A 95 -11.84 1.60 -0.39
CA THR A 95 -11.14 2.14 -1.56
C THR A 95 -12.13 2.76 -2.55
N ILE A 96 -13.26 2.11 -2.84
CA ILE A 96 -14.27 2.67 -3.74
C ILE A 96 -15.00 3.84 -3.07
N SER A 97 -15.44 3.70 -1.82
CA SER A 97 -16.08 4.82 -1.11
C SER A 97 -15.14 6.00 -0.88
N THR A 98 -13.86 5.75 -0.63
CA THR A 98 -12.83 6.78 -0.53
C THR A 98 -12.60 7.43 -1.88
N LEU A 99 -12.52 6.69 -2.98
CA LEU A 99 -12.42 7.27 -4.32
C LEU A 99 -13.62 8.17 -4.63
N ILE A 100 -14.85 7.71 -4.35
CA ILE A 100 -16.06 8.51 -4.48
C ILE A 100 -15.98 9.77 -3.62
N CYS A 101 -15.55 9.64 -2.36
CA CYS A 101 -15.37 10.76 -1.43
C CYS A 101 -14.36 11.78 -1.97
N LEU A 102 -13.23 11.34 -2.52
CA LEU A 102 -12.21 12.22 -3.10
C LEU A 102 -12.72 12.97 -4.34
N PHE A 103 -13.63 12.38 -5.12
CA PHE A 103 -14.27 13.06 -6.24
C PHE A 103 -15.38 14.03 -5.78
N GLN A 104 -16.20 13.64 -4.81
CA GLN A 104 -17.37 14.40 -4.36
C GLN A 104 -17.05 15.49 -3.33
N VAL A 105 -16.00 15.32 -2.53
CA VAL A 105 -15.63 16.21 -1.42
C VAL A 105 -14.13 16.55 -1.52
N PRO A 106 -13.75 17.48 -2.43
CA PRO A 106 -12.36 17.84 -2.70
C PRO A 106 -11.57 18.29 -1.47
N GLU A 107 -12.24 18.87 -0.48
CA GLU A 107 -11.66 19.36 0.77
C GLU A 107 -11.01 18.23 1.59
N THR A 108 -11.41 16.97 1.35
CA THR A 108 -10.82 15.80 2.01
C THR A 108 -9.51 15.34 1.37
N ARG A 109 -9.20 15.77 0.14
CA ARG A 109 -8.02 15.32 -0.60
C ARG A 109 -6.71 15.52 0.16
N PRO A 110 -6.45 16.67 0.82
CA PRO A 110 -5.22 16.85 1.58
C PRO A 110 -5.07 15.85 2.72
N ILE A 111 -6.11 15.64 3.54
CA ILE A 111 -5.99 14.75 4.70
C ILE A 111 -5.73 13.31 4.27
N PHE A 112 -6.35 12.85 3.18
CA PHE A 112 -6.07 11.53 2.60
C PHE A 112 -4.64 11.43 2.07
N ALA A 113 -4.16 12.44 1.31
CA ALA A 113 -2.82 12.44 0.77
C ALA A 113 -1.74 12.40 1.87
N TYR A 114 -1.85 13.24 2.91
CA TYR A 114 -0.90 13.24 4.03
C TYR A 114 -0.93 11.93 4.82
N SER A 115 -2.12 11.39 5.08
CA SER A 115 -2.26 10.15 5.84
C SER A 115 -1.63 8.96 5.11
N LEU A 116 -1.85 8.86 3.80
CA LEU A 116 -1.25 7.82 2.98
C LEU A 116 0.24 8.03 2.81
N PHE A 117 0.67 9.27 2.59
CA PHE A 117 2.10 9.55 2.49
C PHE A 117 2.84 9.13 3.78
N ALA A 118 2.29 9.45 4.95
CA ALA A 118 2.84 8.98 6.23
C ALA A 118 2.85 7.45 6.33
N LEU A 119 1.76 6.77 5.96
CA LEU A 119 1.70 5.30 5.93
C LEU A 119 2.81 4.70 5.07
N TYR A 120 3.06 5.26 3.88
CA TYR A 120 4.09 4.75 2.98
C TYR A 120 5.51 5.07 3.44
N LEU A 121 5.74 6.17 4.15
CA LEU A 121 7.00 6.41 4.86
C LEU A 121 7.25 5.37 5.95
N TYR A 122 6.23 5.01 6.73
CA TYR A 122 6.35 3.93 7.72
C TYR A 122 6.63 2.58 7.07
N LYS A 123 5.94 2.25 5.97
CA LYS A 123 6.22 1.02 5.20
C LYS A 123 7.65 1.02 4.66
N ALA A 124 8.13 2.13 4.08
CA ALA A 124 9.51 2.24 3.60
C ALA A 124 10.52 2.03 4.75
N LYS A 125 10.31 2.67 5.90
CA LYS A 125 11.15 2.48 7.09
C LYS A 125 11.20 1.02 7.53
N ALA A 126 10.05 0.33 7.57
CA ALA A 126 9.99 -1.09 7.90
C ALA A 126 10.81 -1.93 6.90
N PHE A 127 10.73 -1.63 5.59
CA PHE A 127 11.55 -2.31 4.59
C PHE A 127 13.06 -2.10 4.81
N PHE A 128 13.49 -0.88 5.14
CA PHE A 128 14.92 -0.61 5.36
C PHE A 128 15.49 -1.18 6.66
N THR A 129 14.63 -1.46 7.65
CA THR A 129 15.07 -1.89 8.98
C THR A 129 14.88 -3.38 9.25
N THR A 130 13.98 -4.04 8.53
CA THR A 130 13.56 -5.41 8.84
C THR A 130 13.69 -6.38 7.67
N PHE A 131 13.71 -5.90 6.42
CA PHE A 131 13.72 -6.80 5.26
C PHE A 131 15.14 -7.18 4.83
N LYS A 132 15.40 -8.49 4.72
CA LYS A 132 16.61 -9.02 4.07
C LYS A 132 16.63 -8.61 2.58
N THR A 133 17.78 -8.15 2.11
CA THR A 133 18.03 -7.62 0.75
C THR A 133 17.74 -8.60 -0.40
N ASP A 134 17.60 -9.88 -0.05
CA ASP A 134 17.55 -11.05 -0.90
C ASP A 134 16.10 -11.51 -1.16
N ASN A 135 15.11 -10.92 -0.49
CA ASN A 135 13.70 -11.17 -0.76
C ASN A 135 13.22 -10.39 -2.01
N LYS A 136 13.03 -11.09 -3.13
CA LYS A 136 12.54 -10.52 -4.40
C LYS A 136 11.18 -9.83 -4.27
N GLN A 137 10.26 -10.37 -3.46
CA GLN A 137 8.93 -9.79 -3.26
C GLN A 137 9.02 -8.47 -2.46
N GLY A 138 9.89 -8.44 -1.44
CA GLY A 138 10.19 -7.23 -0.67
C GLY A 138 10.77 -6.11 -1.53
N LYS A 139 11.71 -6.45 -2.42
CA LYS A 139 12.30 -5.50 -3.37
C LYS A 139 11.26 -4.89 -4.29
N THR A 140 10.37 -5.70 -4.87
CA THR A 140 9.27 -5.19 -5.72
C THR A 140 8.35 -4.25 -4.94
N LYS A 141 7.97 -4.61 -3.71
CA LYS A 141 7.13 -3.77 -2.85
C LYS A 141 7.80 -2.43 -2.53
N LEU A 142 9.08 -2.43 -2.17
CA LEU A 142 9.84 -1.20 -1.93
C LEU A 142 9.92 -0.33 -3.19
N MET A 143 10.17 -0.92 -4.36
CA MET A 143 10.18 -0.17 -5.63
C MET A 143 8.83 0.48 -5.93
N THR A 144 7.70 -0.21 -5.68
CA THR A 144 6.37 0.40 -5.81
C THR A 144 6.19 1.58 -4.86
N ILE A 145 6.71 1.49 -3.63
CA ILE A 145 6.67 2.63 -2.70
C ILE A 145 7.46 3.82 -3.26
N LEU A 146 8.69 3.59 -3.71
CA LEU A 146 9.60 4.65 -4.16
C LEU A 146 9.18 5.30 -5.48
N TYR A 147 8.66 4.52 -6.43
CA TYR A 147 8.39 4.98 -7.80
C TYR A 147 6.93 5.24 -8.12
N PHE A 148 6.00 4.79 -7.27
CA PHE A 148 4.57 5.02 -7.48
C PHE A 148 3.96 5.79 -6.31
N TYR A 149 3.92 5.21 -5.12
CA TYR A 149 3.20 5.81 -3.99
C TYR A 149 3.84 7.10 -3.47
N TRP A 150 5.17 7.16 -3.41
CA TRP A 150 5.87 8.35 -2.93
C TRP A 150 5.75 9.53 -3.91
N PRO A 151 5.96 9.37 -5.23
CA PRO A 151 5.68 10.44 -6.19
C PRO A 151 4.22 10.89 -6.18
N CYS A 152 3.26 9.96 -6.06
CA CYS A 152 1.84 10.31 -6.03
C CYS A 152 1.46 11.08 -4.76
N TYR A 153 1.57 10.46 -3.58
CA TYR A 153 1.11 11.08 -2.33
C TYR A 153 2.09 12.15 -1.83
N GLY A 154 3.39 11.88 -1.89
CA GLY A 154 4.42 12.84 -1.48
C GLY A 154 4.51 14.03 -2.43
N GLY A 155 4.38 13.79 -3.75
CA GLY A 155 4.31 14.86 -4.74
C GLY A 155 3.08 15.76 -4.54
N TYR A 156 1.92 15.17 -4.28
CA TYR A 156 0.73 15.93 -3.87
C TYR A 156 1.01 16.78 -2.63
N CYS A 157 1.55 16.16 -1.56
CA CYS A 157 1.81 16.83 -0.29
C CYS A 157 2.76 18.02 -0.45
N LEU A 158 3.81 17.86 -1.26
CA LEU A 158 4.77 18.91 -1.57
C LEU A 158 4.10 20.07 -2.32
N LEU A 159 3.35 19.77 -3.39
CA LEU A 159 2.68 20.80 -4.19
C LEU A 159 1.61 21.55 -3.38
N HIS A 160 0.87 20.84 -2.53
CA HIS A 160 -0.11 21.43 -1.63
C HIS A 160 0.54 22.29 -0.54
N LEU A 161 1.71 21.90 -0.01
CA LEU A 161 2.49 22.78 0.89
C LEU A 161 2.92 24.05 0.17
N ILE A 162 3.49 23.93 -1.03
CA ILE A 162 3.94 25.08 -1.82
C ILE A 162 2.78 26.03 -2.11
N GLU A 163 1.63 25.51 -2.54
CA GLU A 163 0.40 26.30 -2.75
C GLU A 163 0.01 27.09 -1.50
N LYS A 164 0.01 26.46 -0.33
CA LYS A 164 -0.29 27.12 0.94
C LYS A 164 0.70 28.21 1.33
N TYR A 165 1.97 28.07 0.98
CA TYR A 165 3.00 29.09 1.25
C TYR A 165 2.99 30.25 0.23
N LEU A 166 2.38 30.05 -0.95
CA LEU A 166 2.27 31.05 -2.00
C LEU A 166 0.92 31.80 -1.99
N SER A 167 -0.05 31.34 -1.20
CA SER A 167 -1.37 31.95 -1.00
C SER A 167 -1.38 32.91 0.18
#